data_AF-A0A821T0D3-F1
#
_entry.id   AF-A0A821T0D3-F1
#
_cell.length_a   1.000
_cell.length_b   1.000
_cell.length_c   1.000
_cell.angle_alpha   90.00
_cell.angle_beta   90.00
_cell.angle_gamma   90.00
#
_symmetry.space_group_name_H-M   'P 1'
#
loop_
_entity.id
_entity.type
_entity.pdbx_description
1 polymer ?
#
loop_
_entity_poly.entity_id
_entity_poly.type
_entity_poly.pdbx_seq_one_letter_code
_entity_poly.pdbx_strand_id
1 'polypeptide(L)'
;IPHLTFANTFGGTSPIGERPLYFRQHIRWNFAIGECLIGESLIGESLIGEHTATRSYPQTIDKQNATFDIIQQMLKHKQIRASHSQYSAPVLLIKKHDGSYRFILDYRKLNNITIQDNYPLPNLEQAIQIVGGHQYYTKLDLRSGYFQIPIREEDKHKTAFITVHELYEFNVLAQSLKNRPPSFQRIMSNLLLPCKKFCLVFLDDILIYSDSFAQHLDHLNQVLAILNKYNFQLNPQKYEVAKTSIDYLGHTISNQGIKLLQERIDKILAIPQPTTLNQANAFIGAIGWVGG
;
A
#
# COMPACT_ATOMS: atom_id res chain seq x y z
N ILE A 1 10.88 -34.61 12.84
CA ILE A 1 10.07 -34.22 11.66
C ILE A 1 11.07 -33.99 10.52
N PRO A 2 11.06 -34.76 9.43
CA PRO A 2 12.14 -34.75 8.46
C PRO A 2 12.20 -33.40 7.74
N HIS A 3 13.42 -32.98 7.42
CA HIS A 3 13.83 -31.70 6.84
C HIS A 3 12.82 -31.12 5.84
N LEU A 4 12.00 -30.16 6.31
CA LEU A 4 11.26 -29.27 5.42
C LEU A 4 12.28 -28.43 4.67
N THR A 5 12.46 -28.70 3.39
CA THR A 5 13.27 -27.89 2.48
C THR A 5 12.36 -26.93 1.73
N PHE A 6 12.92 -25.83 1.22
CA PHE A 6 12.18 -24.85 0.39
C PHE A 6 11.42 -25.54 -0.76
N ALA A 7 12.08 -26.47 -1.45
CA ALA A 7 11.50 -27.23 -2.56
C ALA A 7 10.31 -28.10 -2.13
N ASN A 8 10.33 -28.69 -0.93
CA ASN A 8 9.24 -29.53 -0.44
C ASN A 8 8.05 -28.70 0.10
N THR A 9 8.27 -27.44 0.49
CA THR A 9 7.26 -26.59 1.14
C THR A 9 6.58 -25.63 0.14
N PHE A 10 7.36 -25.10 -0.81
CA PHE A 10 6.91 -24.13 -1.81
C PHE A 10 7.01 -24.67 -3.25
N GLY A 11 7.54 -25.87 -3.47
CA GLY A 11 7.59 -26.51 -4.79
C GLY A 11 6.28 -27.22 -5.14
N GLY A 12 5.82 -27.00 -6.38
CA GLY A 12 4.56 -27.51 -6.91
C GLY A 12 3.85 -26.44 -7.73
N THR A 13 4.23 -26.30 -9.01
CA THR A 13 3.48 -25.51 -9.99
C THR A 13 2.56 -26.46 -10.74
N SER A 14 1.24 -26.36 -10.57
CA SER A 14 0.32 -26.88 -11.60
C SER A 14 0.18 -25.81 -12.71
N PRO A 15 -0.24 -26.16 -13.93
CA PRO A 15 -0.10 -25.27 -15.08
C PRO A 15 -1.13 -24.12 -15.00
N ILE A 16 -0.63 -22.89 -15.14
CA ILE A 16 -1.33 -21.59 -15.26
C ILE A 16 -1.37 -20.76 -13.95
N GLY A 17 -0.39 -19.85 -13.79
CA GLY A 17 -0.48 -18.71 -12.86
C GLY A 17 -0.43 -19.03 -11.36
N GLU A 18 0.22 -20.14 -10.99
CA GLU A 18 -0.08 -20.84 -9.75
C GLU A 18 0.73 -20.40 -8.52
N ARG A 19 0.00 -19.85 -7.54
CA ARG A 19 0.40 -19.60 -6.15
C ARG A 19 1.00 -20.86 -5.50
N PRO A 20 2.10 -20.80 -4.72
CA PRO A 20 2.65 -21.97 -4.04
C PRO A 20 1.62 -22.65 -3.14
N LEU A 21 1.64 -23.99 -3.10
CA LEU A 21 0.69 -24.82 -2.35
C LEU A 21 0.50 -24.36 -0.90
N TYR A 22 1.59 -23.94 -0.26
CA TYR A 22 1.60 -23.38 1.09
C TYR A 22 0.59 -22.23 1.29
N PHE A 23 0.60 -21.25 0.38
CA PHE A 23 -0.26 -20.07 0.45
C PHE A 23 -1.72 -20.41 0.16
N ARG A 24 -1.99 -21.47 -0.62
CA ARG A 24 -3.36 -21.97 -0.82
C ARG A 24 -3.97 -22.52 0.45
N GLN A 25 -3.16 -23.20 1.27
CA GLN A 25 -3.62 -23.82 2.53
C GLN A 25 -3.70 -22.83 3.68
N HIS A 26 -2.88 -21.78 3.65
CA HIS A 26 -2.70 -20.86 4.78
C HIS A 26 -3.27 -19.46 4.52
N ILE A 27 -3.97 -19.21 3.40
CA ILE A 27 -4.66 -17.93 3.15
C ILE A 27 -6.07 -18.18 2.63
N ARG A 28 -7.03 -17.42 3.14
CA ARG A 28 -8.39 -17.38 2.58
C ARG A 28 -8.44 -16.39 1.42
N TRP A 29 -8.75 -16.87 0.22
CA TRP A 29 -8.64 -16.09 -1.02
C TRP A 29 -9.93 -15.43 -1.49
N ASN A 30 -11.08 -15.76 -0.87
CA ASN A 30 -12.41 -15.43 -1.39
C ASN A 30 -13.18 -14.50 -0.45
N PHE A 31 -12.72 -13.26 -0.29
CA PHE A 31 -13.49 -12.18 0.33
C PHE A 31 -13.49 -10.95 -0.58
N ALA A 32 -14.45 -10.03 -0.41
CA ALA A 32 -14.44 -8.79 -1.20
C ALA A 32 -13.38 -7.82 -0.66
N ILE A 33 -12.77 -7.02 -1.54
CA ILE A 33 -11.90 -5.91 -1.13
C ILE A 33 -12.74 -4.94 -0.29
N GLY A 34 -12.36 -4.70 0.97
CA GLY A 34 -13.10 -3.84 1.91
C GLY A 34 -13.81 -4.58 3.05
N GLU A 35 -13.70 -5.91 3.14
CA GLU A 35 -14.24 -6.73 4.26
C GLU A 35 -13.23 -6.94 5.41
N CYS A 36 -12.23 -6.06 5.51
CA CYS A 36 -11.23 -6.12 6.58
C CYS A 36 -11.88 -5.81 7.94
N LEU A 37 -11.69 -6.70 8.92
CA LEU A 37 -12.33 -6.61 10.24
C LEU A 37 -11.48 -5.78 11.22
N ILE A 38 -11.14 -4.55 10.85
CA ILE A 38 -10.34 -3.66 11.70
C ILE A 38 -11.21 -2.51 12.18
N GLY A 39 -11.02 -2.10 13.44
CA GLY A 39 -11.60 -0.89 13.99
C GLY A 39 -11.32 0.30 13.07
N GLU A 40 -12.40 0.91 12.62
CA GLU A 40 -12.47 1.87 11.52
C GLU A 40 -11.36 2.94 11.52
N SER A 41 -10.77 3.20 10.34
CA SER A 41 -9.76 4.25 10.17
C SER A 41 -10.39 5.62 10.41
N LEU A 42 -9.77 6.40 11.32
CA LEU A 42 -9.97 7.84 11.38
C LEU A 42 -9.50 8.44 10.05
N ILE A 43 -10.30 9.28 9.41
CA ILE A 43 -9.77 10.19 8.38
C ILE A 43 -8.93 11.31 9.03
N GLY A 44 -8.91 11.34 10.36
CA GLY A 44 -8.52 12.47 11.17
C GLY A 44 -9.73 13.36 11.44
N GLU A 45 -9.74 14.05 12.57
CA GLU A 45 -10.75 15.07 12.81
C GLU A 45 -10.67 16.14 11.70
N SER A 46 -11.81 16.44 11.07
CA SER A 46 -11.92 17.64 10.25
C SER A 46 -12.15 18.81 11.18
N LEU A 47 -11.65 20.00 10.83
CA LEU A 47 -12.07 21.22 11.51
C LEU A 47 -13.60 21.29 11.52
N ILE A 48 -14.17 21.40 12.72
CA ILE A 48 -15.61 21.42 12.95
C ILE A 48 -16.20 22.61 12.18
N GLY A 49 -17.11 22.35 11.23
CA GLY A 49 -17.94 23.38 10.57
C GLY A 49 -17.58 23.77 9.14
N GLU A 50 -16.44 23.34 8.58
CA GLU A 50 -16.07 23.66 7.19
C GLU A 50 -16.24 22.45 6.25
N HIS A 51 -17.00 22.63 5.17
CA HIS A 51 -17.11 21.67 4.07
C HIS A 51 -16.54 22.25 2.78
N THR A 52 -15.94 21.38 1.95
CA THR A 52 -15.35 21.80 0.67
C THR A 52 -16.15 21.21 -0.48
N ALA A 53 -16.73 22.07 -1.31
CA ALA A 53 -17.40 21.68 -2.55
C ALA A 53 -16.66 22.25 -3.77
N THR A 54 -16.52 21.43 -4.81
CA THR A 54 -15.95 21.82 -6.09
C THR A 54 -16.74 21.13 -7.20
N ARG A 55 -16.98 21.84 -8.30
CA ARG A 55 -17.67 21.29 -9.47
C ARG A 55 -16.78 20.28 -10.20
N SER A 56 -17.40 19.34 -10.90
CA SER A 56 -16.68 18.42 -11.80
C SER A 56 -15.90 19.20 -12.86
N TYR A 57 -14.69 18.72 -13.19
CA TYR A 57 -13.96 19.25 -14.32
C TYR A 57 -14.64 18.87 -15.64
N PRO A 58 -14.59 19.73 -16.68
CA PRO A 58 -14.99 19.34 -18.02
C PRO A 58 -14.17 18.14 -18.49
N GLN A 59 -14.84 17.12 -19.02
CA GLN A 59 -14.22 15.89 -19.52
C GLN A 59 -14.68 15.59 -20.95
N THR A 60 -13.75 15.08 -21.77
CA THR A 60 -14.09 14.52 -23.09
C THR A 60 -14.95 13.26 -22.92
N ILE A 61 -15.68 12.88 -23.97
CA ILE A 61 -16.54 11.69 -23.97
C ILE A 61 -15.75 10.43 -23.57
N ASP A 62 -14.55 10.24 -24.12
CA ASP A 62 -13.67 9.12 -23.76
C ASP A 62 -13.35 9.05 -22.25
N LYS A 63 -13.14 10.21 -21.63
CA LYS A 63 -12.86 10.30 -20.19
C LYS A 63 -14.11 10.05 -19.35
N GLN A 64 -15.28 10.47 -19.84
CA GLN A 64 -16.55 10.18 -19.17
C GLN A 64 -16.85 8.69 -19.20
N ASN A 65 -16.68 8.03 -20.35
CA ASN A 65 -16.85 6.57 -20.48
C ASN A 65 -15.89 5.82 -19.57
N ALA A 66 -14.60 6.19 -19.58
CA ALA A 66 -13.62 5.57 -18.68
C ALA A 66 -13.94 5.81 -17.20
N THR A 67 -14.44 7.00 -16.85
CA THR A 67 -14.89 7.29 -15.48
C THR A 67 -16.06 6.37 -15.10
N PHE A 68 -17.05 6.22 -15.98
CA PHE A 68 -18.20 5.35 -15.75
C PHE A 68 -17.78 3.90 -15.49
N ASP A 69 -16.91 3.34 -16.33
CA ASP A 69 -16.43 1.96 -16.16
C ASP A 69 -15.72 1.75 -14.81
N ILE A 70 -14.89 2.71 -14.40
CA ILE A 70 -14.19 2.67 -13.12
C ILE A 70 -15.17 2.75 -11.95
N ILE A 71 -16.19 3.62 -12.04
CA ILE A 71 -17.22 3.77 -11.01
C ILE A 71 -18.04 2.48 -10.85
N GLN A 72 -18.43 1.85 -11.96
CA GLN A 72 -19.16 0.57 -11.91
C GLN A 72 -18.34 -0.53 -11.24
N GLN A 73 -17.03 -0.59 -11.49
CA GLN A 73 -16.14 -1.52 -10.80
C GLN A 73 -16.05 -1.21 -9.29
N MET A 74 -15.87 0.05 -8.91
CA MET A 74 -15.79 0.45 -7.50
C MET A 74 -17.11 0.16 -6.75
N LEU A 75 -18.27 0.40 -7.38
CA LEU A 75 -19.60 0.07 -6.84
C LEU A 75 -19.77 -1.44 -6.67
N LYS A 76 -19.40 -2.23 -7.70
CA LYS A 76 -19.44 -3.70 -7.64
C LYS A 76 -18.60 -4.26 -6.49
N HIS A 77 -17.45 -3.63 -6.22
CA HIS A 77 -16.57 -3.99 -5.10
C HIS A 77 -16.94 -3.32 -3.77
N LYS A 78 -18.06 -2.57 -3.70
CA LYS A 78 -18.53 -1.83 -2.51
C LYS A 78 -17.50 -0.84 -1.96
N GLN A 79 -16.53 -0.42 -2.77
CA GLN A 79 -15.50 0.56 -2.37
C GLN A 79 -16.09 1.96 -2.24
N ILE A 80 -17.15 2.25 -3.01
CA ILE A 80 -17.88 3.51 -2.99
C ILE A 80 -19.39 3.25 -2.88
N ARG A 81 -20.15 4.31 -2.58
CA ARG A 81 -21.62 4.35 -2.61
C ARG A 81 -22.11 5.70 -3.09
N ALA A 82 -23.37 5.80 -3.50
CA ALA A 82 -24.02 7.07 -3.79
C ALA A 82 -23.98 7.99 -2.55
N SER A 83 -23.82 9.29 -2.77
CA SER A 83 -23.69 10.28 -1.70
C SER A 83 -24.67 11.43 -1.89
N HIS A 84 -25.10 12.00 -0.76
CA HIS A 84 -25.82 13.28 -0.68
C HIS A 84 -25.02 14.32 0.12
N SER A 85 -23.70 14.12 0.21
CA SER A 85 -22.81 14.96 1.02
C SER A 85 -22.74 16.41 0.51
N GLN A 86 -22.46 17.32 1.43
CA GLN A 86 -22.10 18.70 1.12
C GLN A 86 -20.64 18.83 0.65
N TYR A 87 -19.82 17.79 0.85
CA TYR A 87 -18.47 17.73 0.32
C TYR A 87 -18.48 17.30 -1.15
N SER A 88 -17.52 17.79 -1.91
CA SER A 88 -17.35 17.39 -3.30
C SER A 88 -15.95 17.68 -3.81
N ALA A 89 -15.22 16.62 -4.13
CA ALA A 89 -13.95 16.68 -4.84
C ALA A 89 -14.11 16.27 -6.32
N PRO A 90 -13.48 16.98 -7.27
CA PRO A 90 -13.58 16.62 -8.68
C PRO A 90 -12.62 15.47 -9.05
N VAL A 91 -13.01 14.72 -10.07
CA VAL A 91 -12.21 13.63 -10.63
C VAL A 91 -11.34 14.11 -11.79
N LEU A 92 -10.07 13.70 -11.79
CA LEU A 92 -9.11 13.85 -12.86
C LEU A 92 -8.70 12.48 -13.42
N LEU A 93 -8.73 12.33 -14.74
CA LEU A 93 -8.19 11.17 -15.45
C LEU A 93 -6.88 11.51 -16.17
N ILE A 94 -5.84 10.73 -15.85
CA ILE A 94 -4.53 10.79 -16.50
C ILE A 94 -4.26 9.47 -17.24
N LYS A 95 -3.86 9.52 -18.51
CA LYS A 95 -3.46 8.31 -19.25
C LYS A 95 -2.16 7.76 -18.69
N LYS A 96 -2.12 6.46 -18.45
CA LYS A 96 -0.91 5.68 -18.16
C LYS A 96 -0.19 5.34 -19.47
N HIS A 97 1.05 4.87 -19.35
CA HIS A 97 1.85 4.39 -20.48
C HIS A 97 1.18 3.23 -21.24
N ASP A 98 0.45 2.38 -20.52
CA ASP A 98 -0.30 1.23 -21.06
C ASP A 98 -1.63 1.64 -21.75
N GLY A 99 -1.91 2.93 -21.85
CA GLY A 99 -3.13 3.47 -22.46
C GLY A 99 -4.35 3.52 -21.52
N SER A 100 -4.31 2.85 -20.36
CA SER A 100 -5.39 2.89 -19.37
C SER A 100 -5.44 4.23 -18.62
N TYR A 101 -6.58 4.57 -18.01
CA TYR A 101 -6.70 5.78 -17.21
C TYR A 101 -6.37 5.54 -15.72
N ARG A 102 -5.70 6.52 -15.11
CA ARG A 102 -5.53 6.65 -13.67
C ARG A 102 -6.62 7.59 -13.15
N PHE A 103 -7.48 7.05 -12.29
CA PHE A 103 -8.51 7.79 -11.58
C PHE A 103 -7.89 8.52 -10.38
N ILE A 104 -7.94 9.85 -10.40
CA ILE A 104 -7.34 10.70 -9.37
C ILE A 104 -8.42 11.64 -8.82
N LEU A 105 -8.50 11.70 -7.49
CA LEU A 105 -9.37 12.63 -6.79
C LEU A 105 -8.56 13.84 -6.37
N ASP A 106 -9.06 15.03 -6.68
CA ASP A 106 -8.45 16.27 -6.22
C ASP A 106 -8.96 16.65 -4.83
N TYR A 107 -8.41 15.99 -3.81
CA TYR A 107 -8.67 16.32 -2.41
C TYR A 107 -7.82 17.46 -1.87
N ARG A 108 -7.18 18.31 -2.69
CA ARG A 108 -6.33 19.40 -2.17
C ARG A 108 -7.06 20.30 -1.17
N LYS A 109 -8.31 20.70 -1.48
CA LYS A 109 -9.13 21.50 -0.56
C LYS A 109 -9.45 20.74 0.73
N LEU A 110 -9.88 19.49 0.62
CA LEU A 110 -10.18 18.65 1.78
C LEU A 110 -8.93 18.47 2.66
N ASN A 111 -7.80 18.10 2.06
CA ASN A 111 -6.53 17.89 2.75
C ASN A 111 -6.00 19.13 3.48
N ASN A 112 -6.36 20.34 3.04
CA ASN A 112 -5.97 21.59 3.70
C ASN A 112 -6.74 21.82 5.01
N ILE A 113 -8.00 21.39 5.07
CA ILE A 113 -8.84 21.53 6.28
C ILE A 113 -8.76 20.29 7.20
N THR A 114 -8.17 19.19 6.72
CA THR A 114 -7.92 17.98 7.51
C THR A 114 -6.73 18.18 8.46
N ILE A 115 -6.98 17.96 9.75
CA ILE A 115 -5.93 17.97 10.78
C ILE A 115 -4.94 16.85 10.47
N GLN A 116 -3.65 17.20 10.48
CA GLN A 116 -2.59 16.25 10.14
C GLN A 116 -2.45 15.16 11.23
N ASP A 117 -2.46 13.91 10.79
CA ASP A 117 -2.11 12.77 11.64
C ASP A 117 -0.59 12.63 11.70
N ASN A 118 -0.02 12.87 12.88
CA ASN A 118 1.41 12.81 13.13
C ASN A 118 1.89 11.43 13.61
N TYR A 119 1.14 10.36 13.33
CA TYR A 119 1.60 9.01 13.62
C TYR A 119 2.95 8.74 12.93
N PRO A 120 3.97 8.27 13.67
CA PRO A 120 5.31 8.13 13.14
C PRO A 120 5.35 7.03 12.07
N LEU A 121 5.86 7.38 10.89
CA LEU A 121 6.30 6.37 9.94
C LEU A 121 7.67 5.86 10.38
N PRO A 122 7.97 4.56 10.24
CA PRO A 122 9.29 4.03 10.55
C PRO A 122 10.37 4.80 9.78
N ASN A 123 11.43 5.19 10.48
CA ASN A 123 12.62 5.69 9.81
C ASN A 123 13.21 4.55 8.96
N LEU A 124 13.30 4.77 7.65
CA LEU A 124 13.70 3.76 6.68
C LEU A 124 15.09 3.20 7.00
N GLU A 125 16.06 4.06 7.27
CA GLU A 125 17.45 3.66 7.53
C GLU A 125 17.52 2.78 8.78
N GLN A 126 16.92 3.24 9.88
CA GLN A 126 16.88 2.49 11.14
C GLN A 126 16.15 1.15 10.98
N ALA A 127 15.03 1.15 10.26
CA ALA A 127 14.25 -0.04 10.01
C ALA A 127 15.05 -1.07 9.19
N ILE A 128 15.82 -0.62 8.20
CA ILE A 128 16.64 -1.48 7.36
C ILE A 128 17.85 -2.04 8.13
N GLN A 129 18.49 -1.22 8.98
CA GLN A 129 19.58 -1.69 9.84
C GLN A 129 19.15 -2.80 10.80
N ILE A 130 17.91 -2.75 11.30
CA ILE A 130 17.36 -3.79 12.19
C ILE A 130 17.21 -5.14 11.47
N VAL A 131 16.92 -5.14 10.17
CA VAL A 131 16.62 -6.38 9.43
C VAL A 131 17.83 -7.00 8.73
N GLY A 132 18.97 -6.31 8.69
CA GLY A 132 20.19 -6.86 8.07
C GLY A 132 20.77 -8.05 8.85
N GLY A 133 21.40 -8.99 8.15
CA GLY A 133 22.17 -10.08 8.77
C GLY A 133 21.39 -11.37 9.05
N HIS A 134 20.07 -11.39 8.86
CA HIS A 134 19.28 -12.61 8.94
C HIS A 134 19.43 -13.52 7.71
N GLN A 135 19.12 -14.81 7.87
CA GLN A 135 19.34 -15.83 6.84
C GLN A 135 18.18 -15.98 5.86
N TYR A 136 16.95 -15.75 6.31
CA TYR A 136 15.74 -15.93 5.50
C TYR A 136 14.81 -14.73 5.60
N TYR A 137 14.27 -14.33 4.44
CA TYR A 137 13.38 -13.20 4.27
C TYR A 137 12.13 -13.59 3.48
N THR A 138 10.99 -13.06 3.87
CA THR A 138 9.74 -13.10 3.11
C THR A 138 9.15 -11.70 3.04
N LYS A 139 8.85 -11.23 1.84
CA LYS A 139 8.14 -9.98 1.58
C LYS A 139 6.72 -10.30 1.13
N LEU A 140 5.73 -9.71 1.80
CA LEU A 140 4.32 -9.80 1.44
C LEU A 140 3.83 -8.40 1.04
N ASP A 141 3.17 -8.31 -0.11
CA ASP A 141 2.53 -7.10 -0.64
C ASP A 141 1.01 -7.22 -0.45
N LEU A 142 0.37 -6.21 0.13
CA LEU A 142 -1.09 -6.18 0.29
C LEU A 142 -1.78 -5.75 -1.00
N ARG A 143 -2.76 -6.53 -1.48
CA ARG A 143 -3.50 -6.22 -2.70
C ARG A 143 -4.33 -4.96 -2.51
N SER A 144 -3.94 -3.86 -3.17
CA SER A 144 -4.66 -2.59 -3.05
C SER A 144 -4.84 -2.18 -1.57
N GLY A 145 -3.77 -2.29 -0.76
CA GLY A 145 -3.81 -2.22 0.71
C GLY A 145 -4.78 -1.17 1.27
N TYR A 146 -4.71 0.08 0.80
CA TYR A 146 -5.60 1.15 1.27
C TYR A 146 -7.09 0.85 1.08
N PHE A 147 -7.49 0.27 -0.06
CA PHE A 147 -8.90 -0.08 -0.31
C PHE A 147 -9.40 -1.26 0.53
N GLN A 148 -8.53 -1.90 1.30
CA GLN A 148 -8.96 -2.91 2.28
C GLN A 148 -9.39 -2.28 3.60
N ILE A 149 -8.94 -1.06 3.91
CA ILE A 149 -9.22 -0.40 5.19
C ILE A 149 -10.56 0.34 5.13
N PRO A 150 -11.54 -0.01 5.97
CA PRO A 150 -12.80 0.70 6.04
C PRO A 150 -12.64 2.10 6.67
N ILE A 151 -13.42 3.05 6.16
CA ILE A 151 -13.60 4.38 6.74
C ILE A 151 -14.76 4.32 7.74
N ARG A 152 -14.63 5.06 8.86
CA ARG A 152 -15.71 5.28 9.84
C ARG A 152 -16.97 5.80 9.17
N GLU A 153 -18.13 5.25 9.51
CA GLU A 153 -19.40 5.65 8.88
C GLU A 153 -19.64 7.17 8.94
N GLU A 154 -19.31 7.80 10.07
CA GLU A 154 -19.39 9.25 10.29
C GLU A 154 -18.45 10.09 9.41
N ASP A 155 -17.36 9.51 8.90
CA ASP A 155 -16.35 10.20 8.10
C ASP A 155 -16.53 10.00 6.59
N LYS A 156 -17.30 9.00 6.14
CA LYS A 156 -17.44 8.66 4.72
C LYS A 156 -17.88 9.84 3.86
N HIS A 157 -18.86 10.61 4.33
CA HIS A 157 -19.40 11.76 3.62
C HIS A 157 -18.35 12.83 3.29
N LYS A 158 -17.27 12.95 4.08
CA LYS A 158 -16.17 13.90 3.83
C LYS A 158 -15.36 13.54 2.58
N THR A 159 -15.39 12.26 2.19
CA THR A 159 -14.73 11.73 0.98
C THR A 159 -15.60 11.80 -0.26
N ALA A 160 -16.68 12.58 -0.24
CA ALA A 160 -17.54 12.69 -1.38
C ALA A 160 -16.82 13.34 -2.57
N PHE A 161 -17.07 12.78 -3.76
CA PHE A 161 -16.49 13.20 -5.01
C PHE A 161 -17.53 13.20 -6.12
N ILE A 162 -17.36 14.12 -7.07
CA ILE A 162 -18.31 14.38 -8.14
C ILE A 162 -17.77 13.94 -9.49
N THR A 163 -18.61 13.21 -10.20
CA THR A 163 -18.46 12.91 -11.63
C THR A 163 -19.35 13.85 -12.45
N VAL A 164 -19.34 13.74 -13.78
CA VAL A 164 -20.26 14.52 -14.63
C VAL A 164 -21.74 14.21 -14.35
N HIS A 165 -22.03 13.00 -13.84
CA HIS A 165 -23.40 12.52 -13.69
C HIS A 165 -23.88 12.53 -12.24
N GLU A 166 -23.03 12.16 -11.29
CA GLU A 166 -23.47 11.83 -9.93
C GLU A 166 -22.36 12.04 -8.88
N LEU A 167 -22.79 12.11 -7.61
CA LEU A 167 -21.94 12.22 -6.43
C LEU A 167 -21.81 10.86 -5.74
N TYR A 168 -20.59 10.47 -5.40
CA TYR A 168 -20.28 9.24 -4.68
C TYR A 168 -19.37 9.54 -3.49
N GLU A 169 -19.31 8.63 -2.52
CA GLU A 169 -18.39 8.69 -1.39
C GLU A 169 -17.73 7.33 -1.15
N PHE A 170 -16.58 7.32 -0.49
CA PHE A 170 -15.83 6.09 -0.23
C PHE A 170 -16.26 5.39 1.05
N ASN A 171 -16.38 4.05 0.97
CA ASN A 171 -16.48 3.17 2.13
C ASN A 171 -15.10 2.79 2.69
N VAL A 172 -14.05 2.92 1.86
CA VAL A 172 -12.68 2.46 2.15
C VAL A 172 -11.66 3.57 1.92
N LEU A 173 -10.49 3.47 2.54
CA LEU A 173 -9.49 4.54 2.54
C LEU A 173 -9.01 4.89 1.12
N ALA A 174 -9.45 6.06 0.62
CA ALA A 174 -9.16 6.52 -0.74
C ALA A 174 -7.69 6.99 -0.89
N GLN A 175 -7.13 6.81 -2.09
CA GLN A 175 -5.69 7.05 -2.35
C GLN A 175 -5.23 8.51 -2.21
N SER A 176 -6.12 9.49 -2.35
CA SER A 176 -5.76 10.92 -2.38
C SER A 176 -5.84 11.62 -1.01
N LEU A 177 -6.19 10.91 0.06
CA LEU A 177 -6.37 11.49 1.40
C LEU A 177 -5.02 11.74 2.10
N LYS A 178 -4.87 12.89 2.76
CA LYS A 178 -3.65 13.31 3.47
C LYS A 178 -3.21 12.30 4.53
N ASN A 179 -4.13 11.88 5.40
CA ASN A 179 -3.82 11.01 6.54
C ASN A 179 -3.83 9.52 6.20
N ARG A 180 -3.89 9.16 4.90
CA ARG A 180 -3.92 7.76 4.48
C ARG A 180 -2.66 6.98 4.91
N PRO A 181 -1.42 7.41 4.60
CA PRO A 181 -0.22 6.69 5.02
C PRO A 181 -0.09 6.50 6.55
N PRO A 182 -0.22 7.54 7.41
CA PRO A 182 -0.09 7.36 8.85
C PRO A 182 -1.21 6.49 9.44
N SER A 183 -2.45 6.61 8.95
CA SER A 183 -3.55 5.74 9.39
C SER A 183 -3.30 4.28 9.04
N PHE A 184 -2.84 4.01 7.81
CA PHE A 184 -2.51 2.66 7.36
C PHE A 184 -1.37 2.07 8.18
N GLN A 185 -0.30 2.84 8.38
CA GLN A 185 0.85 2.42 9.19
C GLN A 185 0.42 2.08 10.62
N ARG A 186 -0.38 2.93 11.28
CA ARG A 186 -0.88 2.69 12.63
C ARG A 186 -1.67 1.40 12.74
N ILE A 187 -2.57 1.17 11.78
CA ILE A 187 -3.37 -0.06 11.73
C ILE A 187 -2.45 -1.29 11.63
N MET A 188 -1.54 -1.29 10.66
CA MET A 188 -0.67 -2.44 10.41
C MET A 188 0.33 -2.68 11.56
N SER A 189 0.90 -1.61 12.12
CA SER A 189 1.79 -1.69 13.28
C SER A 189 1.09 -2.27 14.52
N ASN A 190 -0.15 -1.88 14.79
CA ASN A 190 -0.92 -2.43 15.90
C ASN A 190 -1.31 -3.89 15.66
N LEU A 191 -1.70 -4.21 14.43
CA LEU A 191 -2.13 -5.56 14.05
C LEU A 191 -1.00 -6.58 14.11
N LEU A 192 0.20 -6.19 13.64
CA LEU A 192 1.40 -7.02 13.65
C LEU A 192 2.30 -6.78 14.87
N LEU A 193 1.82 -6.05 15.87
CA LEU A 193 2.54 -5.82 17.13
C LEU A 193 3.04 -7.13 17.80
N PRO A 194 2.27 -8.24 17.82
CA PRO A 194 2.76 -9.51 18.34
C PRO A 194 3.99 -10.06 17.59
N CYS A 195 4.13 -9.72 16.31
CA CYS A 195 5.19 -10.18 15.41
C CYS A 195 6.37 -9.19 15.30
N LYS A 196 6.37 -8.06 16.02
CA LYS A 196 7.33 -6.95 15.86
C LYS A 196 8.82 -7.32 15.97
N LYS A 197 9.14 -8.48 16.58
CA LYS A 197 10.53 -8.94 16.76
C LYS A 197 11.14 -9.52 15.48
N PHE A 198 10.30 -10.01 14.57
CA PHE A 198 10.71 -10.72 13.35
C PHE A 198 9.95 -10.24 12.11
N CYS A 199 9.19 -9.14 12.25
CA CYS A 199 8.34 -8.57 11.23
C CYS A 199 8.47 -7.06 11.24
N LEU A 200 8.84 -6.50 10.10
CA LEU A 200 8.86 -5.08 9.81
C LEU A 200 7.70 -4.75 8.87
N VAL A 201 7.06 -3.62 9.11
CA VAL A 201 5.93 -3.14 8.32
C VAL A 201 6.23 -1.72 7.88
N PHE A 202 6.21 -1.49 6.57
CA PHE A 202 6.28 -0.15 6.01
C PHE A 202 5.13 0.03 5.01
N LEU A 203 4.11 0.78 5.41
CA LEU A 203 2.86 0.91 4.66
C LEU A 203 2.34 -0.48 4.25
N ASP A 204 2.14 -0.72 2.95
CA ASP A 204 1.60 -1.95 2.34
C ASP A 204 2.61 -3.11 2.22
N ASP A 205 3.88 -2.86 2.53
CA ASP A 205 4.98 -3.82 2.45
C ASP A 205 5.28 -4.44 3.83
N ILE A 206 5.09 -5.75 3.94
CA ILE A 206 5.38 -6.53 5.16
C ILE A 206 6.62 -7.39 4.91
N LEU A 207 7.67 -7.19 5.71
CA LEU A 207 8.91 -7.96 5.66
C LEU A 207 9.05 -8.84 6.90
N ILE A 208 9.21 -10.14 6.68
CA ILE A 208 9.46 -11.14 7.72
C ILE A 208 10.90 -11.60 7.59
N TYR A 209 11.62 -11.74 8.69
CA TYR A 209 13.04 -12.10 8.69
C TYR A 209 13.37 -13.09 9.82
N SER A 210 14.30 -14.02 9.60
CA SER A 210 14.63 -15.09 10.58
C SER A 210 16.00 -15.72 10.33
N ASP A 211 16.59 -16.34 11.35
CA ASP A 211 17.94 -16.93 11.31
C ASP A 211 17.97 -18.39 10.81
N SER A 212 16.83 -19.07 10.81
CA SER A 212 16.71 -20.44 10.31
C SER A 212 15.40 -20.65 9.56
N PHE A 213 15.39 -21.61 8.64
CA PHE A 213 14.20 -21.91 7.83
C PHE A 213 13.01 -22.37 8.69
N ALA A 214 13.27 -23.19 9.72
CA ALA A 214 12.24 -23.69 10.62
C ALA A 214 11.56 -22.54 11.40
N GLN A 215 12.35 -21.62 11.98
CA GLN A 215 11.82 -20.41 12.61
C GLN A 215 11.07 -19.54 11.60
N HIS A 216 11.58 -19.42 10.37
CA HIS A 216 10.97 -18.61 9.34
C HIS A 216 9.57 -19.08 8.96
N LEU A 217 9.37 -20.40 8.88
CA LEU A 217 8.04 -20.97 8.64
C LEU A 217 7.08 -20.68 9.78
N ASP A 218 7.53 -20.78 11.04
CA ASP A 218 6.71 -20.44 12.20
C ASP A 218 6.31 -18.95 12.19
N HIS A 219 7.28 -18.05 11.98
CA HIS A 219 7.04 -16.61 11.86
C HIS A 219 6.07 -16.27 10.72
N LEU A 220 6.25 -16.89 9.55
CA LEU A 220 5.35 -16.73 8.41
C LEU A 220 3.91 -17.16 8.77
N ASN A 221 3.75 -18.30 9.44
CA ASN A 221 2.44 -18.77 9.87
C ASN A 221 1.76 -17.83 10.85
N GLN A 222 2.50 -17.28 11.81
CA GLN A 222 1.94 -16.30 12.75
C GLN A 222 1.44 -15.05 12.03
N VAL A 223 2.24 -14.49 11.11
CA VAL A 223 1.84 -13.30 10.33
C VAL A 223 0.62 -13.60 9.44
N LEU A 224 0.64 -14.71 8.69
CA LEU A 224 -0.48 -15.10 7.84
C LEU A 224 -1.76 -15.37 8.65
N ALA A 225 -1.65 -15.98 9.83
CA ALA A 225 -2.80 -16.21 10.71
C ALA A 225 -3.46 -14.90 11.14
N ILE A 226 -2.67 -13.89 11.51
CA ILE A 226 -3.18 -12.56 11.86
C ILE A 226 -3.83 -11.90 10.64
N LEU A 227 -3.17 -11.88 9.49
CA LEU A 227 -3.72 -11.27 8.26
C LEU A 227 -5.05 -11.91 7.86
N ASN A 228 -5.15 -13.25 7.93
CA ASN A 228 -6.39 -13.97 7.66
C ASN A 228 -7.48 -13.67 8.68
N LYS A 229 -7.14 -13.59 9.98
CA LYS A 229 -8.10 -13.27 11.04
C LYS A 229 -8.82 -11.95 10.76
N TYR A 230 -8.10 -11.00 10.17
CA TYR A 230 -8.60 -9.66 9.85
C TYR A 230 -8.98 -9.49 8.36
N ASN A 231 -9.05 -10.56 7.57
CA ASN A 231 -9.41 -10.56 6.15
C ASN A 231 -8.53 -9.67 5.24
N PHE A 232 -7.24 -9.54 5.55
CA PHE A 232 -6.31 -8.91 4.61
C PHE A 232 -6.00 -9.82 3.44
N GLN A 233 -5.99 -9.24 2.24
CA GLN A 233 -5.64 -9.89 1.00
C GLN A 233 -4.22 -9.56 0.58
N LEU A 234 -3.45 -10.60 0.29
CA LEU A 234 -2.14 -10.47 -0.33
C LEU A 234 -2.26 -10.37 -1.85
N ASN A 235 -1.28 -9.71 -2.45
CA ASN A 235 -1.10 -9.67 -3.89
C ASN A 235 -0.30 -10.89 -4.35
N PRO A 236 -0.93 -11.84 -5.07
CA PRO A 236 -0.29 -13.09 -5.42
C PRO A 236 0.85 -12.96 -6.43
N GLN A 237 0.96 -11.81 -7.11
CA GLN A 237 1.97 -11.56 -8.13
C GLN A 237 3.23 -10.89 -7.57
N LYS A 238 3.24 -10.49 -6.29
CA LYS A 238 4.27 -9.60 -5.74
C LYS A 238 4.90 -10.05 -4.42
N TYR A 239 4.50 -11.19 -3.85
CA TYR A 239 5.20 -11.71 -2.69
C TYR A 239 6.46 -12.48 -3.10
N GLU A 240 7.46 -12.45 -2.21
CA GLU A 240 8.69 -13.23 -2.31
C GLU A 240 8.89 -13.98 -0.99
N VAL A 241 9.23 -15.26 -1.05
CA VAL A 241 9.11 -16.14 0.12
C VAL A 241 10.41 -16.86 0.39
N ALA A 242 10.81 -16.90 1.65
CA ALA A 242 11.97 -17.61 2.19
C ALA A 242 13.25 -17.46 1.34
N LYS A 243 13.51 -16.24 0.88
CA LYS A 243 14.71 -15.86 0.14
C LYS A 243 15.87 -15.62 1.09
N THR A 244 17.10 -15.90 0.66
CA THR A 244 18.32 -15.57 1.43
C THR A 244 18.83 -14.15 1.15
N SER A 245 18.30 -13.51 0.11
CA SER A 245 18.54 -12.12 -0.26
C SER A 245 17.26 -11.55 -0.84
N ILE A 246 16.89 -10.33 -0.48
CA ILE A 246 15.64 -9.70 -0.92
C ILE A 246 15.81 -8.20 -1.15
N ASP A 247 15.07 -7.66 -2.13
CA ASP A 247 15.03 -6.23 -2.40
C ASP A 247 13.88 -5.58 -1.63
N TYR A 248 14.22 -4.67 -0.71
CA TYR A 248 13.26 -4.02 0.19
C TYR A 248 13.61 -2.55 0.39
N LEU A 249 12.61 -1.68 0.17
CA LEU A 249 12.68 -0.22 0.37
C LEU A 249 13.88 0.49 -0.30
N GLY A 250 14.51 -0.12 -1.31
CA GLY A 250 15.66 0.46 -2.01
C GLY A 250 16.99 -0.24 -1.85
N HIS A 251 17.01 -1.29 -1.04
CA HIS A 251 18.22 -1.98 -0.64
C HIS A 251 18.06 -3.47 -0.90
N THR A 252 19.15 -4.11 -1.26
CA THR A 252 19.28 -5.57 -1.22
C THR A 252 19.73 -5.96 0.18
N ILE A 253 18.92 -6.75 0.87
CA ILE A 253 19.14 -7.19 2.25
C ILE A 253 19.47 -8.68 2.24
N SER A 254 20.52 -9.06 2.96
CA SER A 254 21.01 -10.44 3.03
C SER A 254 21.70 -10.74 4.36
N ASN A 255 22.12 -11.99 4.55
CA ASN A 255 22.96 -12.38 5.68
C ASN A 255 24.35 -11.71 5.69
N GLN A 256 24.81 -11.21 4.55
CA GLN A 256 26.07 -10.46 4.43
C GLN A 256 25.92 -8.97 4.78
N GLY A 257 24.70 -8.54 5.10
CA GLY A 257 24.36 -7.15 5.37
C GLY A 257 23.49 -6.52 4.29
N ILE A 258 23.50 -5.20 4.26
CA ILE A 258 22.62 -4.34 3.47
C ILE A 258 23.43 -3.66 2.37
N LYS A 259 22.93 -3.67 1.14
CA LYS A 259 23.53 -2.97 -0.01
C LYS A 259 22.48 -2.10 -0.69
N LEU A 260 22.88 -0.96 -1.24
CA LEU A 260 22.00 -0.16 -2.10
C LEU A 260 21.71 -0.91 -3.40
N LEU A 261 20.50 -0.76 -3.93
CA LEU A 261 20.16 -1.29 -5.25
C LEU A 261 20.99 -0.62 -6.33
N GLN A 262 21.58 -1.43 -7.21
CA GLN A 262 22.39 -0.92 -8.33
C GLN A 262 21.59 0.03 -9.23
N GLU A 263 20.31 -0.24 -9.47
CA GLU A 263 19.43 0.64 -10.25
C GLU A 263 19.32 2.05 -9.64
N ARG A 264 19.34 2.18 -8.31
CA ARG A 264 19.32 3.50 -7.65
C ARG A 264 20.62 4.24 -7.90
N ILE A 265 21.74 3.53 -7.80
CA ILE A 265 23.07 4.09 -8.07
C ILE A 265 23.15 4.56 -9.52
N ASP A 266 22.74 3.71 -10.47
CA ASP A 266 22.76 4.01 -11.89
C ASP A 266 21.89 5.21 -12.23
N LYS A 267 20.69 5.32 -11.61
CA LYS A 267 19.80 6.47 -11.77
C LYS A 267 20.45 7.78 -11.32
N ILE A 268 21.21 7.79 -10.24
CA ILE A 268 21.95 8.98 -9.79
C ILE A 268 23.09 9.30 -10.75
N LEU A 269 23.88 8.30 -11.14
CA LEU A 269 25.00 8.48 -12.06
C LEU A 269 24.53 9.01 -13.43
N ALA A 270 23.29 8.71 -13.82
CA ALA A 270 22.67 9.21 -15.03
C ALA A 270 22.11 10.65 -14.92
N ILE A 271 22.06 11.26 -13.72
CA ILE A 271 21.56 12.63 -13.58
C ILE A 271 22.58 13.59 -14.21
N PRO A 272 22.19 14.38 -15.24
CA PRO A 272 23.10 15.34 -15.84
C PRO A 272 23.48 16.42 -14.84
N GLN A 273 24.67 17.00 -15.02
CA GLN A 273 25.16 18.08 -14.17
C GLN A 273 24.12 19.23 -14.10
N PRO A 274 23.64 19.61 -12.91
CA PRO A 274 22.62 20.64 -12.78
C PRO A 274 23.19 22.00 -13.20
N THR A 275 22.47 22.70 -14.08
CA THR A 275 22.85 24.03 -14.56
C THR A 275 21.98 25.14 -13.96
N THR A 276 20.97 24.77 -13.18
CA THR A 276 20.01 25.70 -12.54
C THR A 276 19.82 25.36 -11.06
N LEU A 277 19.39 26.35 -10.27
CA LEU A 277 19.12 26.15 -8.83
C LEU A 277 18.04 25.08 -8.57
N ASN A 278 16.99 25.04 -9.39
CA ASN A 278 15.93 24.01 -9.26
C ASN A 278 16.48 22.61 -9.53
N GLN A 279 17.34 22.45 -10.54
CA GLN A 279 18.00 21.18 -10.82
C GLN A 279 19.00 20.80 -9.74
N ALA A 280 19.74 21.77 -9.18
CA ALA A 280 20.65 21.54 -8.07
C ALA A 280 19.90 21.06 -6.81
N ASN A 281 18.79 21.71 -6.46
CA ASN A 281 17.94 21.29 -5.36
C ASN A 281 17.33 19.89 -5.59
N ALA A 282 16.91 19.60 -6.82
CA ALA A 282 16.42 18.27 -7.19
C ALA A 282 17.52 17.20 -7.10
N PHE A 283 18.74 17.51 -7.52
CA PHE A 283 19.90 16.62 -7.43
C PHE A 283 20.31 16.35 -5.97
N ILE A 284 20.36 17.38 -5.13
CA ILE A 284 20.61 17.23 -3.68
C ILE A 284 19.52 16.37 -3.04
N GLY A 285 18.25 16.59 -3.39
CA GLY A 285 17.14 15.73 -2.95
C GLY A 285 17.27 14.28 -3.40
N ALA A 286 17.74 14.05 -4.64
CA ALA A 286 17.98 12.70 -5.16
C ALA A 286 19.15 11.99 -4.45
N ILE A 287 20.23 12.71 -4.12
CA ILE A 287 21.34 12.16 -3.32
C ILE A 287 20.85 11.80 -1.92
N GLY A 288 20.06 12.66 -1.28
CA GLY A 288 19.48 12.36 0.04
C GLY A 288 18.59 11.11 0.06
N TRP A 289 17.99 10.74 -1.07
CA TRP A 289 17.21 9.51 -1.22
C TRP A 289 18.06 8.22 -1.37
N VAL A 290 19.35 8.34 -1.72
CA VAL A 290 20.27 7.20 -1.89
C VAL A 290 21.30 7.09 -0.78
N GLY A 291 21.65 8.20 -0.14
CA GLY A 291 22.61 8.23 0.97
C GLY A 291 22.04 7.82 2.33
N GLY A 292 20.73 7.59 2.42
CA GLY A 292 20.05 7.05 3.60
C GLY A 292 19.88 5.54 3.56
#